data_AF-F8GT62-F1
#
_entry.id   AF-F8GT62-F1
#
_cell.length_a   1.000
_cell.length_b   1.000
_cell.length_c   1.000
_cell.angle_alpha   90.00
_cell.angle_beta   90.00
_cell.angle_gamma   90.00
#
_symmetry.space_group_name_H-M   'P 1'
#
loop_
_entity.id
_entity.type
_entity.pdbx_description
1 polymer ?
#
loop_
_entity_poly.entity_id
_entity_poly.type
_entity_poly.pdbx_seq_one_letter_code
_entity_poly.pdbx_strand_id
1 'polypeptide(L)' 'MELDGAQAAFMHGHGMQAYISRPDFAVFGGVSDLAHLPGLVDSLRQKMHWRGAAQSSMLAGTSAAAVS' A
#
# COMPACT_ATOMS: atom_id res chain seq x y z
N MET A 1 -18.48 21.95 1.15
CA MET A 1 -17.26 21.12 1.12
C MET A 1 -16.61 21.24 2.49
N GLU A 2 -16.81 20.25 3.36
CA GLU A 2 -16.34 20.24 4.77
C GLU A 2 -15.28 19.15 5.00
N LEU A 3 -15.03 18.33 3.99
CA LEU A 3 -14.06 17.22 4.00
C LEU A 3 -12.63 17.69 4.28
N ASP A 4 -12.27 18.90 3.84
CA ASP A 4 -10.93 19.45 4.00
C ASP A 4 -10.59 19.68 5.49
N GLY A 5 -11.56 20.15 6.28
CA GLY A 5 -11.35 20.43 7.72
C GLY A 5 -11.19 19.16 8.56
N ALA A 6 -12.05 18.16 8.35
CA ALA A 6 -11.98 16.90 9.09
C ALA A 6 -10.70 16.11 8.74
N GLN A 7 -10.32 16.12 7.47
CA GLN A 7 -9.10 15.46 7.01
C GLN A 7 -7.84 16.18 7.53
N ALA A 8 -7.82 17.51 7.50
CA ALA A 8 -6.73 18.30 8.07
C ALA A 8 -6.59 18.09 9.58
N ALA A 9 -7.70 18.01 10.32
CA ALA A 9 -7.69 17.73 11.76
C ALA A 9 -7.15 16.33 12.08
N PHE A 10 -7.54 15.33 11.29
CA PHE A 10 -6.99 13.97 11.39
C PHE A 10 -5.48 13.96 11.13
N MET A 11 -5.04 14.58 10.02
CA MET A 11 -3.63 14.66 9.67
C MET A 11 -2.81 15.37 10.75
N HIS A 12 -3.30 16.49 11.27
CA HIS A 12 -2.66 17.22 12.36
C HIS A 12 -2.60 16.38 13.65
N GLY A 13 -3.71 15.76 14.07
CA GLY A 13 -3.78 14.93 15.28
C GLY A 13 -2.83 13.73 15.26
N HIS A 14 -2.44 13.27 14.07
CA HIS A 14 -1.49 12.18 13.87
C HIS A 14 -0.10 12.63 13.40
N GLY A 15 0.16 13.94 13.31
CA GLY A 15 1.46 14.49 12.88
C GLY A 15 1.84 14.11 11.44
N MET A 16 0.86 13.97 10.54
CA MET A 16 1.05 13.54 9.16
C MET A 16 0.94 14.73 8.20
N GLN A 17 1.85 14.79 7.22
CA GLN A 17 1.74 15.66 6.05
C GLN A 17 1.13 14.94 4.84
N ALA A 18 1.22 13.61 4.80
CA ALA A 18 0.55 12.78 3.80
C ALA A 18 0.30 11.37 4.35
N TYR A 19 -0.72 10.70 3.81
CA TYR A 19 -1.01 9.30 4.12
C TYR A 19 -1.56 8.58 2.89
N ILE A 20 -1.45 7.26 2.88
CA ILE A 20 -2.07 6.40 1.85
C ILE A 20 -3.27 5.71 2.48
N SER A 21 -4.46 5.94 1.92
CA SER A 21 -5.67 5.19 2.24
C SER A 21 -5.81 3.97 1.33
N ARG A 22 -6.43 2.93 1.87
CA ARG A 22 -6.91 1.78 1.11
C ARG A 22 -8.35 2.01 0.64
N PRO A 23 -8.82 1.30 -0.40
CA PRO A 23 -10.20 1.39 -0.87
C PRO A 23 -11.26 1.04 0.19
N ASP A 24 -10.89 0.26 1.22
CA ASP A 24 -11.71 -0.08 2.38
C ASP A 24 -11.61 0.94 3.52
N PHE A 25 -11.16 2.17 3.23
CA PHE A 25 -11.03 3.30 4.17
C PHE A 25 -9.99 3.13 5.30
N ALA A 26 -9.31 1.98 5.38
CA ALA A 26 -8.18 1.79 6.27
C ALA A 26 -6.96 2.62 5.83
N VAL A 27 -6.22 3.19 6.79
CA VAL A 27 -4.94 3.84 6.52
C VAL A 27 -3.85 2.78 6.40
N PHE A 28 -3.13 2.78 5.28
CA PHE A 28 -1.96 1.91 5.08
C PHE A 28 -0.75 2.40 5.87
N GLY A 29 -0.53 3.72 5.85
CA GLY A 29 0.54 4.41 6.57
C GLY A 29 0.55 5.90 6.22
N GLY A 30 1.34 6.68 6.96
CA GLY A 30 1.52 8.10 6.72
C GLY A 30 2.92 8.58 7.08
N VAL A 31 3.24 9.79 6.65
CA VAL A 31 4.55 10.42 6.80
C VAL A 31 4.39 11.80 7.41
N SER A 32 5.29 12.16 8.33
CA SER A 32 5.38 13.49 8.93
C SER A 32 6.17 14.48 8.06
N ASP A 33 6.88 13.99 7.05
CA ASP A 33 7.67 14.75 6.09
C ASP A 33 7.46 14.16 4.69
N LEU A 34 7.12 15.01 3.73
CA LEU A 34 6.89 14.64 2.34
C LEU A 34 8.12 14.01 1.67
N ALA A 35 9.33 14.30 2.14
CA ALA A 35 10.55 13.65 1.65
C ALA A 35 10.53 12.13 1.83
N HIS A 36 9.77 11.60 2.79
CA HIS A 36 9.65 10.17 3.05
C HIS A 36 8.51 9.47 2.28
N LEU A 37 7.69 10.23 1.55
CA LEU A 37 6.56 9.67 0.80
C LEU A 37 6.99 8.59 -0.22
N PRO A 38 8.11 8.73 -0.97
CA PRO A 38 8.57 7.66 -1.87
C PRO A 38 8.80 6.32 -1.15
N GLY A 39 9.38 6.34 0.06
CA GLY A 39 9.60 5.11 0.85
C GLY A 39 8.31 4.45 1.33
N LEU A 40 7.27 5.24 1.62
CA LEU A 40 5.94 4.71 1.93
C LEU A 40 5.31 4.02 0.72
N VAL A 41 5.47 4.59 -0.48
CA VAL A 41 5.01 4.00 -1.74
C VAL A 41 5.76 2.70 -2.06
N ASP A 42 7.07 2.66 -1.85
CA ASP A 42 7.86 1.43 -2.02
C ASP A 42 7.42 0.33 -1.05
N SER A 43 7.12 0.70 0.21
CA SER A 43 6.59 -0.25 1.20
C SER A 43 5.24 -0.84 0.79
N LEU A 44 4.37 -0.02 0.18
CA LEU A 44 3.11 -0.49 -0.41
C LEU A 44 3.36 -1.45 -1.56
N ARG A 45 4.28 -1.09 -2.47
CA ARG A 45 4.65 -1.91 -3.61
C ARG A 45 5.13 -3.29 -3.16
N GLN A 46 6.02 -3.36 -2.17
CA GLN A 46 6.51 -4.63 -1.62
C GLN A 46 5.36 -5.51 -1.08
N LYS A 47 4.42 -4.95 -0.33
CA LYS A 47 3.25 -5.68 0.18
C LYS A 47 2.30 -6.16 -0.92
N MET A 48 2.15 -5.41 -2.01
CA MET A 48 1.35 -5.83 -3.16
C MET A 48 2.06 -6.89 -4.01
N HIS A 49 3.38 -6.78 -4.19
CA HIS A 49 4.18 -7.74 -4.95
C HIS A 49 4.17 -9.14 -4.33
N TRP A 50 4.00 -9.25 -3.00
CA TRP A 50 3.76 -10.53 -2.32
C TRP A 50 2.55 -11.31 -2.89
N ARG A 51 1.51 -10.60 -3.35
CA ARG A 51 0.33 -11.24 -3.95
C ARG A 51 0.54 -11.64 -5.42
N GLY A 52 1.39 -10.93 -6.16
CA GLY A 52 1.68 -11.23 -7.57
C GLY A 52 2.64 -12.39 -7.76
N ALA A 53 3.75 -12.43 -7.02
CA ALA A 53 4.77 -13.47 -7.16
C ALA A 53 4.29 -14.86 -6.74
N ALA A 54 3.44 -14.95 -5.70
CA ALA A 54 2.87 -16.21 -5.25
C ALA A 54 1.92 -16.85 -6.28
N GLN A 55 1.16 -16.04 -7.03
CA GLN A 55 0.32 -16.54 -8.13
C GLN A 55 1.13 -17.00 -9.33
N SER A 56 2.18 -16.25 -9.73
CA SER A 56 3.06 -16.65 -10.83
C SER A 56 3.78 -17.97 -10.55
N SER A 57 4.16 -18.23 -9.29
CA SER A 57 4.81 -19.50 -8.91
C SER A 57 3.85 -20.70 -8.93
N MET A 58 2.57 -20.53 -8.58
CA MET A 58 1.57 -21.62 -8.66
C MET A 58 1.22 -21.97 -10.11
N LEU A 59 1.09 -20.97 -11.00
CA LEU A 59 0.80 -21.18 -12.42
C LEU A 59 2.01 -21.75 -13.20
N ALA A 60 3.24 -21.46 -12.78
CA ALA A 60 4.44 -22.05 -13.37
C ALA A 60 4.68 -23.50 -12.90
N GLY A 61 4.28 -23.85 -11.67
CA GLY A 61 4.46 -25.19 -11.10
C GLY A 61 3.53 -26.26 -11.66
N THR A 62 2.35 -25.91 -12.17
CA THR A 62 1.39 -26.87 -12.74
C THR A 62 1.66 -27.25 -14.19
N SER A 63 2.52 -26.51 -14.91
CA SER A 63 2.87 -26.83 -16.31
C SER A 63 4.01 -27.85 -16.45
N ALA A 64 4.74 -28.16 -15.37
CA ALA A 64 5.90 -29.06 -15.41
C ALA A 64 5.57 -30.53 -15.08
N ALA A 65 4.35 -30.85 -14.63
CA ALA A 65 3.98 -32.18 -14.14
C ALA A 65 3.36 -33.12 -15.21
N ALA A 66 3.32 -32.73 -16.49
CA ALA A 66 2.68 -33.51 -17.57
C ALA A 66 3.66 -34.09 -18.61
N VAL A 67 4.96 -34.17 -18.29
CA VAL A 67 5.95 -34.86 -19.14
C VAL A 67 6.88 -35.69 -18.28
N SER A 68 6.46 -36.90 -17.93
CA SER A 68 7.31 -38.07 -17.62
C SER A 68 6.45 -39.33 -17.61
#